data_AF-A0A6N6JNG0-F1
#
_entry.id   AF-A0A6N6JNG0-F1
#
_cell.length_a   1.000
_cell.length_b   1.000
_cell.length_c   1.000
_cell.angle_alpha   90.00
_cell.angle_beta   90.00
_cell.angle_gamma   90.00
#
_symmetry.space_group_name_H-M   'P 1'
#
loop_
_entity.id
_entity.type
_entity.pdbx_description
1 polymer ?
#
loop_
_entity_poly.entity_id
_entity_poly.type
_entity_poly.pdbx_seq_one_letter_code
_entity_poly.pdbx_strand_id
1 'polypeptide(L)' 'MSDLDARLLAAHRANDLDALITLYVEAADCAPSSDAQAFYLTHAYVYALEIGDPRFAGLKSRLVAQGRDS' A
#
# COMPACT_ATOMS: atom_id res chain seq x y z
N MET A 1 -11.34 5.68 14.72
CA MET A 1 -11.05 4.68 13.68
C MET A 1 -11.89 5.04 12.48
N SER A 2 -11.26 5.37 11.36
CA SER A 2 -11.95 5.54 10.08
C SER A 2 -12.43 4.19 9.55
N ASP A 3 -13.33 4.21 8.55
CA ASP A 3 -13.75 3.00 7.84
C ASP A 3 -12.55 2.24 7.23
N LEU A 4 -11.58 3.00 6.67
CA LEU A 4 -10.36 2.45 6.11
C LEU A 4 -9.48 1.75 7.16
N ASP A 5 -9.34 2.33 8.36
CA ASP A 5 -8.58 1.70 9.45
C ASP A 5 -9.20 0.36 9.87
N ALA A 6 -10.54 0.29 9.92
CA ALA A 6 -11.26 -0.92 10.28
C ALA A 6 -11.07 -2.01 9.20
N ARG A 7 -11.13 -1.64 7.92
CA ARG A 7 -10.88 -2.54 6.78
C ARG A 7 -9.45 -3.06 6.77
N LEU A 8 -8.45 -2.20 7.01
CA LEU A 8 -7.05 -2.61 7.15
C LEU A 8 -6.86 -3.62 8.28
N LEU A 9 -7.43 -3.34 9.45
CA LEU A 9 -7.33 -4.24 10.59
C LEU A 9 -8.01 -5.60 10.32
N ALA A 10 -9.14 -5.61 9.63
CA ALA A 10 -9.82 -6.84 9.24
C ALA A 10 -9.00 -7.67 8.24
N ALA A 11 -8.43 -7.02 7.22
CA ALA A 11 -7.57 -7.68 6.23
C ALA A 11 -6.30 -8.27 6.88
N HIS A 12 -5.66 -7.55 7.81
CA HIS A 12 -4.55 -8.08 8.61
C HIS A 12 -4.94 -9.32 9.41
N ARG A 13 -6.09 -9.29 10.10
CA ARG A 13 -6.58 -10.44 10.87
C ARG A 13 -6.88 -11.67 10.00
N ALA A 14 -7.31 -11.44 8.77
CA ALA A 14 -7.60 -12.50 7.80
C ALA A 14 -6.35 -12.98 7.03
N ASN A 15 -5.19 -12.31 7.17
CA ASN A 15 -4.04 -12.45 6.29
C ASN A 15 -4.41 -12.28 4.80
N ASP A 16 -5.35 -11.38 4.52
CA ASP A 16 -5.82 -11.10 3.16
C ASP A 16 -4.86 -10.11 2.49
N LEU A 17 -3.77 -10.64 1.94
CA LEU A 17 -2.70 -9.85 1.34
C LEU A 17 -3.18 -9.06 0.10
N ASP A 18 -4.11 -9.61 -0.68
CA ASP A 18 -4.70 -8.92 -1.83
C ASP A 18 -5.51 -7.68 -1.40
N ALA A 19 -6.33 -7.84 -0.36
CA ALA A 19 -7.07 -6.73 0.23
C ALA A 19 -6.10 -5.71 0.85
N LEU A 20 -5.04 -6.15 1.53
CA LEU A 20 -4.04 -5.25 2.11
C LEU A 20 -3.36 -4.39 1.03
N ILE A 21 -2.94 -4.98 -0.09
CA ILE A 21 -2.36 -4.21 -1.21
C ILE A 21 -3.32 -3.11 -1.67
N THR A 22 -4.59 -3.46 -1.89
CA THR A 22 -5.63 -2.52 -2.34
C THR A 22 -5.87 -1.40 -1.33
N LEU A 23 -6.01 -1.75 -0.05
CA LEU A 23 -6.32 -0.81 1.03
C LEU A 23 -5.15 0.14 1.33
N TYR A 24 -3.92 -0.35 1.24
CA TYR A 24 -2.74 0.50 1.36
C TYR A 24 -2.58 1.47 0.19
N VAL A 25 -2.98 1.09 -1.03
CA VAL A 25 -3.05 2.02 -2.16
C VAL A 25 -4.11 3.11 -1.91
N GLU A 26 -5.30 2.74 -1.44
CA GLU A 26 -6.35 3.70 -1.09
C GLU A 26 -5.88 4.67 0.01
N ALA A 27 -5.18 4.17 1.03
CA ALA A 27 -4.59 5.00 2.08
C ALA A 27 -3.54 5.97 1.52
N ALA A 28 -2.71 5.52 0.57
CA ALA A 28 -1.72 6.35 -0.08
C ALA A 28 -2.34 7.47 -0.92
N ASP A 29 -3.48 7.22 -1.55
CA ASP A 29 -4.19 8.19 -2.39
C ASP A 29 -4.90 9.27 -1.54
N CYS A 30 -5.31 8.91 -0.33
CA CYS A 30 -5.92 9.83 0.65
C CYS A 30 -4.91 10.49 1.59
N ALA A 31 -3.61 10.18 1.48
CA ALA A 31 -2.59 10.62 2.42
C ALA A 31 -2.37 12.15 2.34
N PRO A 32 -2.29 12.85 3.49
CA PRO A 32 -2.16 14.30 3.51
C PRO A 32 -0.74 14.81 3.20
N SER A 33 0.25 13.92 3.15
CA SER A 33 1.65 14.26 2.89
C SER A 33 2.32 13.21 2.01
N SER A 34 3.38 13.63 1.31
CA SER A 34 4.19 12.72 0.48
C SER A 34 4.90 11.64 1.31
N ASP A 35 5.30 11.96 2.54
CA ASP A 35 5.87 10.96 3.47
C ASP A 35 4.83 9.89 3.84
N ALA A 36 3.61 10.30 4.18
CA ALA A 36 2.53 9.36 4.51
C ALA A 36 2.13 8.52 3.28
N GLN A 37 2.08 9.14 2.10
CA GLN A 37 1.84 8.45 0.85
C GLN A 37 2.92 7.38 0.58
N ALA A 38 4.20 7.75 0.70
CA ALA A 38 5.31 6.83 0.51
C ALA A 38 5.29 5.66 1.50
N PHE A 39 4.95 5.93 2.77
CA PHE A 39 4.78 4.90 3.79
C PHE A 39 3.75 3.84 3.36
N TYR A 40 2.55 4.28 2.97
CA TYR A 40 1.49 3.35 2.54
C TYR A 40 1.84 2.61 1.25
N LEU A 41 2.44 3.29 0.26
CA LEU A 41 2.87 2.63 -0.98
C LEU A 41 3.96 1.58 -0.74
N THR A 42 4.85 1.81 0.23
CA THR A 42 5.88 0.83 0.59
C THR A 42 5.23 -0.44 1.14
N HIS A 43 4.22 -0.32 2.01
CA HIS A 43 3.48 -1.48 2.50
C HIS A 43 2.76 -2.23 1.36
N ALA A 44 2.04 -1.51 0.49
CA ALA A 44 1.41 -2.13 -0.67
C ALA A 44 2.43 -2.86 -1.57
N TYR A 45 3.59 -2.25 -1.79
CA TYR A 45 4.66 -2.81 -2.63
C TYR A 45 5.26 -4.08 -2.03
N VAL A 46 5.55 -4.09 -0.73
CA VAL A 46 6.09 -5.27 -0.03
C VAL A 46 5.11 -6.44 -0.12
N TYR A 47 3.83 -6.23 0.18
CA TYR A 47 2.83 -7.31 0.06
C TYR A 47 2.67 -7.80 -1.38
N ALA A 48 2.71 -6.91 -2.36
CA ALA A 48 2.67 -7.30 -3.76
C ALA A 48 3.89 -8.16 -4.15
N LEU A 49 5.09 -7.84 -3.65
CA LEU A 49 6.28 -8.68 -3.86
C LEU A 49 6.14 -10.05 -3.18
N GLU A 50 5.65 -10.08 -1.94
CA GLU A 50 5.51 -11.31 -1.14
C GLU A 50 4.64 -12.37 -1.83
N ILE A 51 3.58 -11.95 -2.53
CA ILE A 51 2.68 -12.87 -3.24
C ILE A 51 2.92 -12.95 -4.75
N GLY A 52 3.90 -12.21 -5.28
CA GLY A 52 4.16 -12.12 -6.72
C GLY A 52 3.04 -11.41 -7.50
N ASP A 53 2.34 -10.47 -6.87
CA ASP A 53 1.23 -9.73 -7.47
C ASP A 53 1.70 -8.73 -8.53
N PRO A 54 1.12 -8.70 -9.75
CA PRO A 54 1.57 -7.85 -10.85
C PRO A 54 1.53 -6.34 -10.57
N ARG A 55 0.78 -5.89 -9.55
CA ARG A 55 0.73 -4.48 -9.14
C ARG A 55 2.08 -3.97 -8.62
N PHE A 56 3.01 -4.84 -8.21
CA PHE A 56 4.32 -4.42 -7.69
C PHE A 56 5.04 -3.44 -8.63
N ALA A 57 4.94 -3.63 -9.95
CA ALA A 57 5.61 -2.79 -10.94
C ALA A 57 5.06 -1.36 -10.97
N GLY A 58 3.73 -1.22 -10.87
CA GLY A 58 3.07 0.08 -10.80
C GLY A 58 3.38 0.80 -9.48
N LEU A 59 3.40 0.06 -8.38
CA LEU A 59 3.74 0.58 -7.06
C LEU A 59 5.19 1.06 -6.98
N LYS A 60 6.13 0.29 -7.52
CA LYS A 60 7.54 0.69 -7.64
C LYS A 60 7.67 1.99 -8.45
N SER A 61 6.99 2.08 -9.59
CA SER A 61 7.03 3.28 -10.43
C SER A 61 6.55 4.53 -9.68
N ARG A 62 5.52 4.41 -8.84
CA ARG A 62 5.03 5.50 -7.99
C ARG A 62 6.05 5.90 -6.93
N LEU A 63 6.73 4.94 -6.29
CA LEU A 63 7.76 5.20 -5.29
C LEU A 63 8.99 5.90 -5.90
N VAL A 64 9.45 5.46 -7.07
CA VAL A 64 10.55 6.09 -7.82
C VAL A 64 10.19 7.53 -8.21
N ALA A 65 8.97 7.77 -8.68
CA ALA A 65 8.51 9.11 -9.04
C ALA A 65 8.48 10.09 -7.85
N GLN A 66 8.37 9.58 -6.61
CA GLN A 66 8.45 10.37 -5.38
C GLN A 66 9.88 10.52 -4.83
N GLY A 67 10.89 9.97 -5.52
CA GLY A 67 12.28 9.94 -5.05
C GLY A 67 12.50 9.03 -3.83
N ARG A 68 11.65 8.02 -3.64
CA ARG A 68 11.66 7.11 -2.49
C ARG A 68 12.22 5.73 -2.80
N ASP A 69 12.52 5.45 -4.07
CA ASP A 69 13.16 4.23 -4.55
C ASP A 69 13.99 4.56 -5.81
N SER A 70 14.92 3.68 -6.20
CA SER A 70 15.87 3.87 -7.32
C SER A 70 15.76 2.81 -8.42
#